data_AF-A0A954WUJ2-F1
#
_entry.id   AF-A0A954WUJ2-F1
#
_cell.length_a   1.000
_cell.length_b   1.000
_cell.length_c   1.000
_cell.angle_alpha   90.00
_cell.angle_beta   90.00
_cell.angle_gamma   90.00
#
_symmetry.space_group_name_H-M   'P 1'
#
loop_
_entity.id
_entity.type
_entity.pdbx_description
1 polymer ?
#
loop_
_entity_poly.entity_id
_entity_poly.type
_entity_poly.pdbx_seq_one_letter_code
_entity_poly.pdbx_strand_id
1 'polypeptide(L)'
;MEKTDLTLVEKLGLLNERSMQETASFDEHEDDDEEAGYRAFVVTRQESRRAEMLEFLIKTGNSQSFAYSHLYRAEYDPSEGIKLQFSDHEIQISGRNLRIGYRRLLTQRVIRICEADTPTVKLARPGEAVVTGIEVNERE
;
A
#
# COMPACT_ATOMS: atom_id res chain seq x y z
N MET A 1 -27.73 42.24 32.89
CA MET A 1 -27.38 41.77 31.53
C MET A 1 -25.86 41.80 31.44
N GLU A 2 -25.20 40.80 32.04
CA GLU A 2 -23.73 40.71 32.04
C GLU A 2 -23.28 40.03 30.74
N LYS A 3 -22.35 40.69 30.03
CA LYS A 3 -21.61 40.11 28.91
C LYS A 3 -20.38 39.44 29.50
N THR A 4 -20.30 38.12 29.42
CA THR A 4 -19.12 37.36 29.80
C THR A 4 -18.06 37.49 28.70
N ASP A 5 -17.00 38.23 29.00
CA ASP A 5 -15.79 38.28 28.16
C ASP A 5 -14.98 37.00 28.42
N LEU A 6 -14.97 36.10 27.44
CA LEU A 6 -14.16 34.87 27.49
C LEU A 6 -12.68 35.22 27.37
N THR A 7 -11.89 34.64 28.26
CA THR A 7 -10.46 34.90 28.39
C THR A 7 -9.68 34.35 27.19
N LEU A 8 -8.51 34.93 26.89
CA LEU A 8 -7.64 34.52 25.78
C LEU A 8 -7.21 33.03 25.87
N VAL A 9 -7.17 32.45 27.08
CA VAL A 9 -6.84 31.04 27.31
C VAL A 9 -7.96 30.12 26.84
N GLU A 10 -9.23 30.51 27.00
CA GLU A 10 -10.39 29.76 26.52
C GLU A 10 -10.50 29.84 24.98
N LYS A 11 -10.15 30.99 24.38
CA LYS A 11 -10.06 31.12 22.91
C LYS A 11 -8.95 30.26 22.29
N LEU A 12 -7.85 30.06 23.00
CA LEU A 12 -6.75 29.20 22.54
C LEU A 12 -7.06 27.70 22.73
N GLY A 13 -7.80 27.33 23.77
CA GLY A 13 -8.30 25.95 23.95
C GLY A 13 -9.26 25.53 22.84
N LEU A 14 -10.15 26.44 22.43
CA LEU A 14 -11.16 26.18 21.38
C LEU A 14 -10.58 26.18 19.94
N LEU A 15 -9.36 26.68 19.75
CA LEU A 15 -8.65 26.62 18.46
C LEU A 15 -7.89 25.31 18.26
N ASN A 16 -7.58 24.57 19.33
CA ASN A 16 -6.82 23.33 19.24
C ASN A 16 -7.71 22.11 18.90
N GLU A 17 -9.02 22.21 19.09
CA GLU A 17 -9.97 21.11 18.84
C GLU A 17 -10.52 21.08 17.39
N ARG A 18 -10.29 22.13 16.59
CA ARG A 18 -10.78 22.23 15.20
C ARG A 18 -9.78 21.83 14.12
N SER A 19 -8.56 21.43 14.49
CA SER A 19 -7.52 21.00 13.52
C SER A 19 -7.29 19.48 13.47
N MET A 20 -8.20 18.68 14.05
CA MET A 20 -8.14 17.21 13.97
C MET A 20 -9.45 16.57 13.45
N GLN A 21 -10.18 17.27 12.57
CA GLN A 21 -11.37 16.74 11.89
C GLN A 21 -11.20 16.57 10.37
N GLU A 22 -9.95 16.55 9.89
CA GLU A 22 -9.63 16.24 8.50
C GLU A 22 -8.59 15.11 8.37
N THR A 23 -8.51 14.24 9.37
CA THR A 23 -8.02 12.88 9.18
C THR A 23 -9.23 12.03 8.87
N ALA A 24 -9.34 11.67 7.59
CA ALA A 24 -10.30 10.71 7.05
C ALA A 24 -10.74 9.70 8.11
N SER A 25 -12.04 9.62 8.34
CA SER A 25 -12.69 8.46 8.93
C SER A 25 -12.22 7.24 8.14
N PHE A 26 -11.18 6.58 8.66
CA PHE A 26 -10.74 5.29 8.21
C PHE A 26 -11.80 4.34 8.69
N ASP A 27 -12.63 3.89 7.76
CA ASP A 27 -13.53 2.78 7.95
C ASP A 27 -12.70 1.58 8.43
N GLU A 28 -12.70 1.36 9.74
CA GLU A 28 -12.31 0.09 10.35
C GLU A 28 -13.49 -0.87 10.18
N HIS A 29 -13.80 -1.20 8.92
CA HIS A 29 -14.58 -2.39 8.63
C HIS A 29 -13.62 -3.58 8.72
N GLU A 30 -13.70 -4.24 9.87
CA GLU A 30 -13.32 -5.64 10.06
C GLU A 30 -14.13 -6.50 9.07
N ASP A 31 -13.56 -6.78 7.91
CA ASP A 31 -14.04 -7.86 7.05
C ASP A 31 -13.10 -9.07 7.17
N ASP A 32 -13.67 -10.10 7.77
CA ASP A 32 -13.32 -11.51 7.68
C ASP A 32 -12.96 -11.95 6.24
N ASP A 33 -12.26 -13.07 6.12
CA ASP A 33 -11.84 -13.74 4.87
C ASP A 33 -13.02 -14.27 3.99
N GLU A 34 -14.06 -13.48 3.71
CA GLU A 34 -15.27 -13.93 2.96
C GLU A 34 -15.62 -13.12 1.70
N GLU A 35 -14.69 -12.39 1.10
CA GLU A 35 -14.80 -12.02 -0.31
C GLU A 35 -13.47 -12.26 -1.02
N ALA A 36 -13.31 -13.47 -1.59
CA ALA A 36 -12.12 -13.95 -2.29
C ALA A 36 -11.90 -13.23 -3.64
N GLY A 37 -11.80 -11.90 -3.60
CA GLY A 37 -11.48 -11.04 -4.72
C GLY A 37 -9.98 -10.80 -4.88
N TYR A 38 -9.56 -10.50 -6.11
CA TYR A 38 -8.20 -10.09 -6.41
C TYR A 38 -7.79 -8.84 -5.61
N ARG A 39 -6.59 -8.87 -5.03
CA ARG A 39 -5.94 -7.70 -4.42
C ARG A 39 -4.50 -7.60 -4.90
N ALA A 40 -4.19 -6.53 -5.62
CA ALA A 40 -2.83 -6.28 -6.13
C ALA A 40 -1.77 -6.22 -5.03
N PHE A 41 -2.10 -5.62 -3.88
CA PHE A 41 -1.20 -5.47 -2.73
C PHE A 41 -1.91 -5.92 -1.46
N VAL A 42 -1.44 -7.03 -0.88
CA VAL A 42 -1.91 -7.52 0.42
C VAL A 42 -1.00 -6.95 1.51
N VAL A 43 -1.59 -6.37 2.55
CA VAL A 43 -0.85 -5.78 3.67
C VAL A 43 -1.07 -6.55 4.97
N THR A 44 -0.11 -6.46 5.88
CA THR A 44 -0.26 -6.93 7.25
C THR A 44 -1.43 -6.25 7.97
N ARG A 45 -2.24 -7.06 8.66
CA ARG A 45 -3.37 -6.62 9.49
C ARG A 45 -2.90 -5.93 10.79
N GLN A 46 -1.71 -6.28 11.28
CA GLN A 46 -1.15 -5.66 12.49
C GLN A 46 -0.48 -4.33 12.15
N GLU A 47 -1.04 -3.22 12.65
CA GLU A 47 -0.54 -1.87 12.33
C GLU A 47 0.91 -1.63 12.74
N SER A 48 1.37 -2.28 13.81
CA SER A 48 2.71 -2.10 14.38
C SER A 48 3.77 -3.06 13.84
N ARG A 49 3.36 -4.11 13.10
CA ARG A 49 4.30 -5.15 12.65
C ARG A 49 4.73 -4.90 11.21
N ARG A 50 6.03 -4.83 10.97
CA ARG A 50 6.62 -4.83 9.62
C ARG A 50 6.64 -6.25 9.07
N ALA A 51 6.39 -6.38 7.77
CA ALA A 51 6.57 -7.62 7.05
C ALA A 51 8.06 -7.93 6.93
N GLU A 52 8.45 -9.17 7.26
CA GLU A 52 9.85 -9.62 7.13
C GLU A 52 10.14 -10.06 5.68
N MET A 53 9.16 -10.72 5.06
CA MET A 53 9.22 -11.21 3.68
C MET A 53 8.18 -10.51 2.81
N LEU A 54 8.53 -10.29 1.54
CA LEU A 54 7.64 -9.83 0.48
C LEU A 54 7.46 -10.95 -0.53
N GLU A 55 6.23 -11.45 -0.66
CA GLU A 55 5.87 -12.45 -1.66
C GLU A 55 5.42 -11.80 -2.97
N PHE A 56 5.83 -12.37 -4.10
CA PHE A 56 5.40 -12.03 -5.44
C PHE A 56 4.67 -13.24 -6.03
N LEU A 57 3.35 -13.12 -6.23
CA LEU A 57 2.51 -14.15 -6.80
C LEU A 57 2.29 -13.85 -8.29
N ILE A 58 2.89 -14.68 -9.14
CA ILE A 58 2.80 -14.59 -10.60
C ILE A 58 1.48 -15.23 -11.05
N LYS A 59 0.87 -14.71 -12.12
CA LYS A 59 -0.46 -15.18 -12.60
C LYS A 59 -0.51 -16.67 -12.97
N THR A 60 0.64 -17.32 -13.16
CA THR A 60 0.75 -18.76 -13.41
C THR A 60 0.61 -19.61 -12.14
N GLY A 61 0.51 -18.98 -10.97
CA GLY A 61 0.47 -19.62 -9.66
C GLY A 61 1.85 -19.80 -9.01
N ASN A 62 2.93 -19.51 -9.72
CA ASN A 62 4.27 -19.49 -9.14
C ASN A 62 4.41 -18.32 -8.17
N SER A 63 5.09 -18.52 -7.05
CA SER A 63 5.46 -17.42 -6.17
C SER A 63 6.94 -17.45 -5.79
N GLN A 64 7.48 -16.26 -5.57
CA GLN A 64 8.83 -16.04 -5.08
C GLN A 64 8.78 -15.06 -3.92
N SER A 65 9.63 -15.24 -2.91
CA SER A 65 9.64 -14.38 -1.72
C SER A 65 11.03 -13.86 -1.43
N PHE A 66 11.12 -12.56 -1.15
CA PHE A 66 12.38 -11.88 -0.84
C PHE A 66 12.29 -11.20 0.51
N ALA A 67 13.37 -11.23 1.28
CA ALA A 67 13.42 -10.57 2.57
C ALA A 67 13.52 -9.05 2.40
N TYR A 68 12.68 -8.30 3.12
CA TYR A 68 12.74 -6.83 3.12
C TYR A 68 14.09 -6.29 3.60
N SER A 69 14.80 -7.04 4.45
CA SER A 69 16.15 -6.70 4.90
C SER A 69 17.17 -6.59 3.76
N HIS A 70 16.88 -7.21 2.61
CA HIS A 70 17.73 -7.16 1.42
C HIS A 70 17.24 -6.15 0.36
N LEU A 71 16.12 -5.45 0.60
CA LEU A 71 15.61 -4.42 -0.30
C LEU A 71 16.40 -3.11 -0.12
N TYR A 72 17.22 -2.77 -1.11
CA TYR A 72 18.09 -1.59 -1.07
C TYR A 72 17.46 -0.36 -1.69
N ARG A 73 16.63 -0.54 -2.72
CA ARG A 73 16.01 0.56 -3.45
C ARG A 73 14.62 0.20 -3.92
N ALA A 74 13.70 1.16 -3.82
CA ALA A 74 12.36 1.06 -4.36
C ALA A 74 12.04 2.36 -5.12
N GLU A 75 11.75 2.25 -6.40
CA GLU A 75 11.47 3.37 -7.29
C GLU A 75 10.07 3.25 -7.87
N TYR A 76 9.44 4.40 -8.14
CA TYR A 76 8.15 4.45 -8.80
C TYR A 76 8.19 5.48 -9.92
N ASP A 77 7.91 5.01 -11.13
CA ASP A 77 7.62 5.83 -12.30
C ASP A 77 6.17 5.56 -12.73
N PRO A 78 5.30 6.58 -12.87
CA PRO A 78 3.93 6.39 -13.33
C PRO A 78 3.78 5.68 -14.68
N SER A 79 4.79 5.77 -15.55
CA SER A 79 4.80 5.20 -16.90
C SER A 79 5.40 3.79 -16.93
N GLU A 80 6.37 3.49 -16.07
CA GLU A 80 7.07 2.19 -16.06
C GLU A 80 6.61 1.24 -14.95
N GLY A 81 6.10 1.78 -13.83
CA GLY A 81 5.62 1.03 -12.68
C GLY A 81 6.54 1.13 -11.46
N ILE A 82 6.70 0.02 -10.73
CA ILE A 82 7.55 -0.04 -9.53
C ILE A 82 8.77 -0.92 -9.83
N LYS A 83 9.95 -0.41 -9.50
CA LYS A 83 11.20 -1.17 -9.54
C LYS A 83 11.71 -1.40 -8.12
N LEU A 84 11.99 -2.65 -7.78
CA LEU A 84 12.55 -3.05 -6.48
C LEU A 84 13.91 -3.69 -6.69
N GLN A 85 14.94 -3.16 -6.04
CA GLN A 85 16.29 -3.70 -6.11
C GLN A 85 16.65 -4.37 -4.80
N PHE A 86 16.76 -5.69 -4.85
CA PHE A 86 17.29 -6.53 -3.79
C PHE A 86 18.80 -6.72 -3.97
N SER A 87 19.40 -7.53 -3.09
CA SER A 87 20.84 -7.79 -3.11
C SER A 87 21.31 -8.49 -4.37
N ASP A 88 20.57 -9.49 -4.79
CA ASP A 88 20.88 -10.42 -5.86
C ASP A 88 19.80 -10.41 -6.96
N HIS A 89 18.74 -9.62 -6.79
CA HIS A 89 17.61 -9.57 -7.73
C HIS A 89 17.12 -8.14 -7.99
N GLU A 90 16.60 -7.91 -9.19
CA GLU A 90 15.78 -6.76 -9.54
C GLU A 90 14.38 -7.24 -9.92
N ILE A 91 13.36 -6.60 -9.37
CA ILE A 91 11.95 -6.92 -9.62
C ILE A 91 11.26 -5.72 -10.24
N GLN A 92 10.69 -5.91 -11.43
CA GLN A 92 9.87 -4.92 -12.13
C GLN A 92 8.39 -5.28 -12.01
N ILE A 93 7.58 -4.34 -11.55
CA ILE A 93 6.14 -4.47 -11.36
C ILE A 93 5.46 -3.47 -12.29
N SER A 94 4.73 -3.97 -13.28
CA SER A 94 3.96 -3.15 -14.23
C SER A 94 2.46 -3.22 -13.93
N GLY A 95 1.72 -2.18 -14.31
CA GLY A 95 0.29 -2.10 -14.05
C GLY A 95 -0.24 -0.67 -13.97
N ARG A 96 -1.42 -0.52 -13.37
CA ARG A 96 -2.09 0.78 -13.19
C ARG A 96 -2.38 1.07 -11.72
N ASN A 97 -2.44 2.36 -11.37
CA ASN A 97 -2.73 2.86 -10.02
C ASN A 97 -1.79 2.28 -8.92
N LEU A 98 -0.53 2.01 -9.26
CA LEU A 98 0.43 1.36 -8.37
C LEU A 98 0.95 2.27 -7.24
N ARG A 99 0.75 3.60 -7.33
CA ARG A 99 1.22 4.60 -6.34
C ARG A 99 0.83 4.23 -4.90
N ILE A 100 -0.40 3.73 -4.68
CA ILE A 100 -0.87 3.37 -3.35
C ILE A 100 -0.11 2.14 -2.79
N GLY A 101 0.14 1.15 -3.62
CA GLY A 101 0.95 -0.02 -3.28
C GLY A 101 2.40 0.36 -3.00
N TYR A 102 2.98 1.22 -3.83
CA TYR A 102 4.33 1.76 -3.63
C TYR A 102 4.48 2.44 -2.26
N ARG A 103 3.54 3.30 -1.86
CA ARG A 103 3.58 3.95 -0.53
C ARG A 103 3.54 2.94 0.62
N ARG A 104 2.80 1.84 0.47
CA ARG A 104 2.72 0.75 1.46
C ARG A 104 3.97 -0.14 1.48
N LEU A 105 4.68 -0.26 0.35
CA LEU A 105 5.98 -0.93 0.29
C LEU A 105 7.03 -0.19 1.10
N LEU A 106 7.07 1.15 1.01
CA LEU A 106 8.01 1.97 1.77
C LEU A 106 7.86 1.86 3.29
N THR A 107 6.67 1.52 3.78
CA THR A 107 6.42 1.27 5.21
C THR A 107 6.61 -0.20 5.60
N GLN A 108 7.08 -1.05 4.69
CA GLN A 108 7.27 -2.50 4.86
C GLN A 108 6.01 -3.19 5.38
N ARG A 109 4.83 -2.76 4.89
CA ARG A 109 3.54 -3.35 5.29
C ARG A 109 2.98 -4.34 4.28
N VAL A 110 3.46 -4.31 3.04
CA VAL A 110 3.00 -5.24 2.00
C VAL A 110 3.60 -6.61 2.27
N ILE A 111 2.77 -7.64 2.40
CA ILE A 111 3.20 -9.03 2.57
C ILE A 111 3.20 -9.80 1.25
N ARG A 112 2.35 -9.37 0.29
CA ARG A 112 2.22 -10.02 -1.01
C ARG A 112 1.84 -9.01 -2.10
N ILE A 113 2.42 -9.17 -3.29
CA ILE A 113 2.02 -8.50 -4.52
C ILE A 113 1.53 -9.55 -5.51
N CYS A 114 0.31 -9.37 -6.04
CA CYS A 114 -0.35 -10.36 -6.89
C CYS A 114 -0.49 -9.84 -8.32
N GLU A 115 0.07 -10.56 -9.28
CA GLU A 115 -0.20 -10.35 -10.70
C GLU A 115 -1.63 -10.78 -11.03
N ALA A 116 -2.36 -9.92 -11.73
CA ALA A 116 -3.72 -10.20 -12.18
C ALA A 116 -3.72 -11.14 -13.38
N ASP A 117 -4.71 -12.04 -13.42
CA ASP A 117 -5.02 -12.80 -14.62
C ASP A 117 -5.81 -11.95 -15.64
N THR A 118 -5.95 -12.44 -16.87
CA THR A 118 -6.62 -11.71 -17.95
C THR A 118 -8.07 -11.32 -17.61
N PRO A 119 -8.92 -12.20 -17.04
CA PRO A 119 -10.25 -11.82 -16.58
C PRO A 119 -10.24 -10.68 -15.56
N THR A 120 -9.38 -10.76 -14.54
CA THR A 120 -9.27 -9.75 -13.49
C THR A 120 -8.91 -8.38 -14.05
N VAL A 121 -7.94 -8.32 -14.97
CA VAL A 121 -7.55 -7.04 -15.61
C VAL A 121 -8.72 -6.37 -16.33
N LYS A 122 -9.59 -7.17 -16.97
CA LYS A 122 -10.76 -6.66 -17.70
C LYS A 122 -11.90 -6.22 -16.77
N LEU A 123 -12.08 -6.89 -15.65
CA LEU A 123 -13.17 -6.63 -14.70
C LEU A 123 -12.81 -5.58 -13.64
N ALA A 124 -11.52 -5.28 -13.46
CA ALA A 124 -11.07 -4.30 -12.49
C ALA A 124 -11.63 -2.90 -12.77
N ARG A 125 -12.12 -2.25 -11.72
CA ARG A 125 -12.76 -0.93 -11.81
C ARG A 125 -11.73 0.17 -12.10
N PRO A 126 -12.15 1.30 -12.68
CA PRO A 126 -11.29 2.48 -12.78
C PRO A 126 -10.79 2.91 -11.39
N GLY A 127 -9.51 3.27 -11.29
CA GLY A 127 -8.89 3.68 -10.02
C GLY A 127 -8.34 2.52 -9.16
N GLU A 128 -8.75 1.27 -9.41
CA GLU A 128 -8.18 0.11 -8.71
C GLU A 128 -6.73 -0.14 -9.13
N ALA A 129 -5.90 -0.49 -8.15
CA ALA A 129 -4.55 -0.98 -8.39
C ALA A 129 -4.62 -2.36 -9.04
N VAL A 130 -3.98 -2.50 -10.19
CA VAL A 130 -3.90 -3.76 -10.94
C VAL A 130 -2.46 -3.94 -11.38
N VAL A 131 -1.86 -5.07 -10.99
CA VAL A 131 -0.53 -5.49 -11.44
C VAL A 131 -0.72 -6.40 -12.64
N THR A 132 -0.19 -6.00 -13.79
CA THR A 132 -0.33 -6.74 -15.06
C THR A 132 0.89 -7.59 -15.41
N GLY A 133 2.01 -7.35 -14.72
CA GLY A 133 3.24 -8.10 -14.91
C GLY A 133 4.16 -7.97 -13.71
N ILE A 134 4.81 -9.07 -13.37
CA ILE A 134 5.91 -9.12 -12.40
C ILE A 134 7.06 -9.84 -13.10
N GLU A 135 8.19 -9.17 -13.23
CA GLU A 135 9.42 -9.74 -13.78
C GLU A 135 10.46 -9.78 -12.67
N VAL A 136 11.11 -10.93 -12.49
CA VAL A 136 12.16 -11.16 -11.49
C VAL A 136 13.43 -11.55 -12.24
N ASN A 137 14.47 -10.74 -12.11
CA ASN A 137 15.75 -10.94 -12.77
C ASN A 137 16.86 -11.02 -11.72
N GLU A 138 17.81 -11.94 -11.91
CA GLU A 138 19.04 -11.96 -11.12
C GLU A 138 19.93 -10.75 -11.49
N ARG A 139 20.67 -10.23 -10.51
CA ARG A 139 21.65 -9.16 -10.71
C ARG A 139 23.05 -9.77 -10.77
N GLU A 140 23.71 -9.60 -11.91
CA GLU A 140 25.12 -9.95 -12.12
C GLU A 140 26.09 -9.04 -11.34
#